data_AF-A0A956C2T5-F1
#
_entry.id   AF-A0A956C2T5-F1
#
_cell.length_a   1.000
_cell.length_b   1.000
_cell.length_c   1.000
_cell.angle_alpha   90.00
_cell.angle_beta   90.00
_cell.angle_gamma   90.00
#
_symmetry.space_group_name_H-M   'P 1'
#
loop_
_entity.id
_entity.type
_entity.pdbx_description
1 polymer ?
#
loop_
_entity_poly.entity_id
_entity_poly.type
_entity_poly.pdbx_seq_one_letter_code
_entity_poly.pdbx_strand_id
1 'polypeptide(L)'
;ENVARNFLWADGEMSEGDFYGEIVRATGCGLLLDVGNLYANAVNAGVSAHALLESYPLDAVAMLHVAGGTWDGGFYFDTHAHPIPPEVLDLVDRACAARPGVPILLERDGGLDDPRQVLEEVRLLRAIHERHASAGLREVSLAAPPPVEVDAPALEAAQTRIAALLVDPPDGASPAPGDPSPEAVRRARGVLERKRADDALPLLHGLASRICPAEALALGQLDTAPRPRAMAAVADAMRIAKGAREQARLSRFAVEDELVLRARFSGEAAPAPRRMPFLGRARLPGGGSAWAWKPPGAGAPVRLWRRGGGAVTSPEKEERR
;
A
#
# COMPACT_ATOMS: atom_id res chain seq x y z
N GLU A 1 -0.90 -17.32 9.33
CA GLU A 1 -0.65 -16.24 10.30
C GLU A 1 -1.96 -15.53 10.62
N ASN A 2 -2.17 -15.17 11.88
CA ASN A 2 -3.26 -14.30 12.27
C ASN A 2 -2.89 -12.83 12.06
N VAL A 3 -3.83 -12.07 11.50
CA VAL A 3 -3.60 -10.67 11.13
C VAL A 3 -4.12 -9.73 12.21
N ALA A 4 -3.47 -8.57 12.37
CA ALA A 4 -4.05 -7.46 13.11
C ALA A 4 -5.34 -6.97 12.44
N ARG A 5 -6.34 -6.64 13.25
CA ARG A 5 -7.59 -5.99 12.83
C ARG A 5 -7.87 -4.77 13.69
N ASN A 6 -8.27 -3.69 13.02
CA ASN A 6 -8.63 -2.43 13.67
C ASN A 6 -10.12 -2.30 13.95
N PHE A 7 -10.95 -3.13 13.31
CA PHE A 7 -12.41 -3.06 13.43
C PHE A 7 -13.03 -4.45 13.34
N LEU A 8 -14.20 -4.57 13.97
CA LEU A 8 -15.05 -5.75 13.89
C LEU A 8 -16.13 -5.51 12.84
N TRP A 9 -16.48 -6.57 12.11
CA TRP A 9 -17.63 -6.54 11.22
C TRP A 9 -18.88 -6.91 12.02
N ALA A 10 -19.97 -6.15 11.81
CA ALA A 10 -21.23 -6.36 12.53
C ALA A 10 -21.83 -7.75 12.25
N ASP A 11 -21.63 -8.26 11.04
CA ASP A 11 -22.18 -9.55 10.58
C ASP A 11 -21.14 -10.70 10.70
N GLY A 12 -20.19 -10.60 11.64
CA GLY A 12 -19.23 -11.66 11.90
C GLY A 12 -19.90 -12.92 12.45
N GLU A 13 -19.85 -14.02 11.70
CA GLU A 13 -20.52 -15.29 12.07
C GLU A 13 -19.68 -16.18 12.99
N MET A 14 -18.38 -15.90 13.13
CA MET A 14 -17.43 -16.74 13.88
C MET A 14 -16.53 -15.90 14.77
N SER A 15 -16.10 -16.47 15.89
CA SER A 15 -14.99 -15.91 16.65
C SER A 15 -13.67 -16.07 15.89
N GLU A 16 -12.66 -15.27 16.25
CA GLU A 16 -11.35 -15.32 15.60
C GLU A 16 -10.68 -16.68 15.78
N GLY A 17 -10.74 -17.26 16.99
CA GLY A 17 -10.24 -18.60 17.27
C GLY A 17 -10.96 -19.69 16.47
N ASP A 18 -12.30 -19.65 16.41
CA ASP A 18 -13.09 -20.59 15.62
C ASP A 18 -12.74 -20.50 14.14
N PHE A 19 -12.60 -19.29 13.61
CA PHE A 19 -12.22 -19.06 12.22
C PHE A 19 -10.88 -19.72 11.86
N TYR A 20 -9.84 -19.50 12.66
CA TYR A 20 -8.55 -20.16 12.43
C TYR A 20 -8.62 -21.67 12.68
N GLY A 21 -9.42 -22.12 13.64
CA GLY A 21 -9.70 -23.54 13.88
C GLY A 21 -10.31 -24.25 12.67
N GLU A 22 -11.29 -23.63 12.00
CA GLU A 22 -11.89 -24.17 10.77
C GLU A 22 -10.88 -24.20 9.62
N ILE A 23 -10.06 -23.16 9.45
CA ILE A 23 -9.02 -23.13 8.40
C ILE A 23 -8.02 -24.27 8.60
N VAL A 24 -7.50 -24.44 9.82
CA VAL A 24 -6.57 -25.52 10.17
C VAL A 24 -7.22 -26.88 9.88
N ARG A 25 -8.48 -27.08 10.29
CA ARG A 25 -9.20 -28.35 10.06
C ARG A 25 -9.43 -28.64 8.58
N ALA A 26 -9.80 -27.63 7.80
CA ALA A 26 -10.13 -27.78 6.39
C ALA A 26 -8.89 -28.02 5.51
N THR A 27 -7.73 -27.46 5.89
CA THR A 27 -6.51 -27.48 5.07
C THR A 27 -5.45 -28.44 5.57
N GLY A 28 -5.47 -28.77 6.87
CA GLY A 28 -4.41 -29.51 7.56
C GLY A 28 -3.11 -28.72 7.72
N CYS A 29 -3.08 -27.41 7.42
CA CYS A 29 -1.88 -26.61 7.60
C CYS A 29 -1.65 -26.26 9.08
N GLY A 30 -0.39 -26.11 9.48
CA GLY A 30 -0.06 -25.54 10.79
C GLY A 30 -0.40 -24.04 10.85
N LEU A 31 -0.62 -23.54 12.06
CA LEU A 31 -0.84 -22.12 12.31
C LEU A 31 0.46 -21.44 12.71
N LEU A 32 0.82 -20.38 12.00
CA LEU A 32 1.75 -19.38 12.52
C LEU A 32 0.92 -18.41 13.37
N LEU A 33 1.23 -18.31 14.67
CA LEU A 33 0.50 -17.46 15.60
C LEU A 33 1.36 -16.26 15.96
N ASP A 34 0.96 -15.09 15.44
CA ASP A 34 1.49 -13.80 15.84
C ASP A 34 0.80 -13.35 17.13
N VAL A 35 1.56 -13.35 18.22
CA VAL A 35 1.08 -13.02 19.56
C VAL A 35 0.90 -11.51 19.72
N GLY A 36 1.67 -10.69 19.00
CA GLY A 36 1.53 -9.23 19.02
C GLY A 36 0.25 -8.79 18.32
N ASN A 37 -0.08 -9.39 17.16
CA ASN A 37 -1.37 -9.21 16.49
C ASN A 37 -2.54 -9.69 17.36
N LEU A 38 -2.41 -10.84 18.03
CA LEU A 38 -3.44 -11.34 18.94
C LEU A 38 -3.70 -10.36 20.08
N TYR A 39 -2.65 -9.82 20.69
CA TYR A 39 -2.76 -8.81 21.74
C TYR A 39 -3.43 -7.54 21.22
N ALA A 40 -3.01 -7.02 20.06
CA ALA A 40 -3.62 -5.86 19.42
C ALA A 40 -5.12 -6.07 19.17
N ASN A 41 -5.50 -7.23 18.63
CA ASN A 41 -6.89 -7.59 18.37
C ASN A 41 -7.71 -7.62 19.66
N ALA A 42 -7.17 -8.21 20.73
CA ALA A 42 -7.87 -8.31 22.00
C ALA A 42 -8.12 -6.93 22.64
N VAL A 43 -7.08 -6.10 22.76
CA VAL A 43 -7.20 -4.80 23.42
C VAL A 43 -8.05 -3.82 22.63
N ASN A 44 -7.94 -3.83 21.29
CA ASN A 44 -8.75 -2.96 20.42
C ASN A 44 -10.22 -3.40 20.38
N ALA A 45 -10.52 -4.68 20.60
CA ALA A 45 -11.88 -5.19 20.73
C ALA A 45 -12.42 -5.10 22.18
N GLY A 46 -11.60 -4.70 23.16
CA GLY A 46 -11.99 -4.64 24.56
C GLY A 46 -12.27 -6.01 25.19
N VAL A 47 -11.62 -7.07 24.70
CA VAL A 47 -11.77 -8.45 25.18
C VAL A 47 -10.51 -8.94 25.90
N SER A 48 -10.63 -10.04 26.65
CA SER A 48 -9.49 -10.66 27.31
C SER A 48 -8.54 -11.30 26.29
N ALA A 49 -7.28 -10.88 26.27
CA ALA A 49 -6.26 -11.48 25.41
C ALA A 49 -6.00 -12.95 25.75
N HIS A 50 -6.13 -13.32 27.03
CA HIS A 50 -5.94 -14.70 27.47
C HIS A 50 -7.08 -15.59 26.96
N ALA A 51 -8.33 -15.13 27.07
CA ALA A 51 -9.48 -15.86 26.56
C ALA A 51 -9.42 -15.98 25.02
N LEU A 52 -8.95 -14.92 24.35
CA LEU A 52 -8.73 -14.96 22.90
C LEU A 52 -7.66 -16.01 22.56
N LEU A 53 -6.50 -16.00 23.22
CA LEU A 53 -5.46 -17.01 23.02
C LEU A 53 -5.97 -18.44 23.24
N GLU A 54 -6.74 -18.67 24.29
CA GLU A 54 -7.33 -19.98 24.61
C GLU A 54 -8.36 -20.45 23.56
N SER A 55 -8.93 -19.54 22.77
CA SER A 55 -9.85 -19.89 21.67
C SER A 55 -9.12 -20.37 20.39
N TYR A 56 -7.82 -20.10 20.26
CA TYR A 56 -7.05 -20.54 19.10
C TYR A 56 -6.73 -22.04 19.15
N PRO A 57 -6.54 -22.71 17.98
CA PRO A 57 -6.08 -24.11 17.91
C PRO A 57 -4.59 -24.23 18.27
N LEU A 58 -4.25 -24.07 19.55
CA LEU A 58 -2.86 -23.98 20.03
C LEU A 58 -2.03 -25.24 19.76
N ASP A 59 -2.66 -26.41 19.66
CA ASP A 59 -2.03 -27.67 19.30
C ASP A 59 -1.52 -27.69 17.84
N ALA A 60 -2.19 -26.96 16.96
CA ALA A 60 -1.82 -26.80 15.55
C ALA A 60 -0.81 -25.68 15.31
N VAL A 61 -0.41 -24.93 16.34
CA VAL A 61 0.58 -23.86 16.19
C VAL A 61 1.95 -24.45 15.87
N ALA A 62 2.49 -24.03 14.73
CA ALA A 62 3.77 -24.46 14.19
C ALA A 62 4.92 -23.51 14.57
N MET A 63 4.60 -22.23 14.82
CA MET A 63 5.57 -21.19 15.19
C MET A 63 4.83 -20.01 15.84
N LEU A 64 5.49 -19.39 16.82
CA LEU A 64 5.07 -18.11 17.39
C LEU A 64 5.86 -16.97 16.74
N HIS A 65 5.17 -15.95 16.27
CA HIS A 65 5.75 -14.64 15.98
C HIS A 65 5.49 -13.72 17.16
N VAL A 66 6.50 -12.95 17.54
CA VAL A 66 6.42 -12.03 18.67
C VAL A 66 7.01 -10.70 18.24
N ALA A 67 6.22 -9.65 18.37
CA ALA A 67 6.61 -8.30 18.10
C ALA A 67 6.14 -7.36 19.22
N GLY A 68 6.52 -6.09 19.09
CA GLY A 68 6.08 -5.04 20.00
C GLY A 68 5.59 -3.81 19.25
N GLY A 69 4.68 -3.10 19.92
CA GLY A 69 3.83 -2.09 19.34
C GLY A 69 3.72 -0.82 20.18
N THR A 70 2.84 0.07 19.75
CA THR A 70 2.62 1.37 20.39
C THR A 70 1.14 1.75 20.38
N TRP A 71 0.77 2.65 21.29
CA TRP A 71 -0.57 3.23 21.34
C TRP A 71 -0.63 4.51 20.51
N ASP A 72 -1.61 4.60 19.62
CA ASP A 72 -1.93 5.83 18.89
C ASP A 72 -3.45 5.97 18.72
N GLY A 73 -3.98 7.18 18.93
CA GLY A 73 -5.41 7.46 18.76
C GLY A 73 -6.37 6.59 19.57
N GLY A 74 -5.92 5.98 20.68
CA GLY A 74 -6.72 5.07 21.50
C GLY A 74 -6.73 3.60 21.03
N PHE A 75 -5.94 3.28 19.99
CA PHE A 75 -5.72 1.92 19.51
C PHE A 75 -4.29 1.48 19.80
N TYR A 76 -4.10 0.19 20.03
CA TYR A 76 -2.79 -0.43 20.04
C TYR A 76 -2.47 -0.96 18.64
N PHE A 77 -1.31 -0.57 18.11
CA PHE A 77 -0.79 -1.05 16.85
C PHE A 77 0.45 -1.89 17.11
N ASP A 78 0.43 -3.13 16.64
CA ASP A 78 1.67 -3.88 16.51
C ASP A 78 2.47 -3.32 15.33
N THR A 79 3.64 -2.78 15.60
CA THR A 79 4.43 -2.02 14.61
C THR A 79 5.74 -2.70 14.27
N HIS A 80 6.08 -3.76 15.00
CA HIS A 80 7.35 -4.47 14.93
C HIS A 80 8.57 -3.56 15.18
N ALA A 81 8.35 -2.34 15.68
CA ALA A 81 9.38 -1.33 15.85
C ALA A 81 9.55 -0.88 17.31
N HIS A 82 8.73 -1.40 18.22
CA HIS A 82 8.72 -1.04 19.64
C HIS A 82 8.96 -2.23 20.55
N PRO A 83 9.38 -2.02 21.81
CA PRO A 83 9.68 -3.11 22.73
C PRO A 83 8.49 -4.04 22.96
N ILE A 84 8.74 -5.32 23.21
CA ILE A 84 7.68 -6.30 23.51
C ILE A 84 7.00 -5.91 24.84
N PRO A 85 5.67 -5.69 24.87
CA PRO A 85 4.96 -5.43 26.11
C PRO A 85 5.01 -6.63 27.07
N PRO A 86 5.02 -6.42 28.39
CA PRO A 86 4.92 -7.50 29.37
C PRO A 86 3.70 -8.41 29.18
N GLU A 87 2.59 -7.86 28.74
CA GLU A 87 1.34 -8.58 28.44
C GLU A 87 1.52 -9.57 27.27
N VAL A 88 2.29 -9.17 26.25
CA VAL A 88 2.64 -10.06 25.12
C VAL A 88 3.57 -11.17 25.60
N LEU A 89 4.53 -10.88 26.49
CA LEU A 89 5.38 -11.92 27.09
C LEU A 89 4.59 -12.94 27.93
N ASP A 90 3.54 -12.52 28.65
CA ASP A 90 2.64 -13.44 29.38
C ASP A 90 1.89 -14.36 28.41
N LEU A 91 1.38 -13.82 27.30
CA LEU A 91 0.72 -14.60 26.25
C LEU A 91 1.68 -15.61 25.60
N VAL A 92 2.93 -15.22 25.35
CA VAL A 92 3.97 -16.14 24.84
C VAL A 92 4.23 -17.28 25.84
N ASP A 93 4.31 -16.98 27.14
CA ASP A 93 4.49 -17.98 28.18
C ASP A 93 3.35 -19.00 28.20
N ARG A 94 2.10 -18.52 28.13
CA ARG A 94 0.91 -19.38 28.04
C ARG A 94 0.87 -20.22 26.77
N ALA A 95 1.21 -19.64 25.63
CA ALA A 95 1.27 -20.35 24.35
C ALA A 95 2.33 -21.46 24.40
N CYS A 96 3.51 -21.19 24.98
CA CYS A 96 4.56 -22.19 25.17
C CYS A 96 4.16 -23.29 26.16
N ALA A 97 3.41 -22.96 27.22
CA ALA A 97 2.87 -23.94 28.16
C ALA A 97 1.87 -24.90 27.48
N ALA A 98 0.99 -24.35 26.62
CA ALA A 98 0.01 -25.13 25.85
C ALA A 98 0.65 -25.94 24.71
N ARG A 99 1.72 -25.41 24.11
CA ARG A 99 2.49 -26.05 23.03
C ARG A 99 3.99 -26.09 23.36
N PRO A 100 4.42 -27.02 24.24
CA PRO A 100 5.83 -27.17 24.62
C PRO A 100 6.74 -27.33 23.40
N GLY A 101 7.83 -26.56 23.36
CA GLY A 101 8.82 -26.61 22.29
C GLY A 101 8.43 -25.92 20.99
N VAL A 102 7.34 -25.14 20.96
CA VAL A 102 7.00 -24.31 19.79
C VAL A 102 8.14 -23.32 19.49
N PRO A 103 8.63 -23.23 18.24
CA PRO A 103 9.62 -22.23 17.85
C PRO A 103 9.07 -20.81 18.03
N ILE A 104 9.94 -19.90 18.45
CA ILE A 104 9.61 -18.47 18.64
C ILE A 104 10.51 -17.64 17.71
N LEU A 105 9.91 -16.74 16.94
CA LEU A 105 10.60 -15.76 16.12
C LEU A 105 10.25 -14.36 16.63
N LEU A 106 11.28 -13.56 16.92
CA LEU A 106 11.12 -12.13 17.22
C LEU A 106 11.09 -11.34 15.91
N GLU A 107 9.99 -10.65 15.64
CA GLU A 107 9.86 -9.75 14.50
C GLU A 107 10.24 -8.32 14.89
N ARG A 108 11.21 -7.76 14.17
CA ARG A 108 11.76 -6.44 14.44
C ARG A 108 12.10 -5.74 13.12
N ASP A 109 11.14 -4.97 12.60
CA ASP A 109 11.26 -4.28 11.31
C ASP A 109 11.80 -2.85 11.44
N GLY A 110 11.81 -2.30 12.66
CA GLY A 110 12.26 -0.94 12.95
C GLY A 110 12.77 -0.77 14.37
N GLY A 111 13.13 0.46 14.76
CA GLY A 111 13.60 0.75 16.13
C GLY A 111 14.95 0.11 16.48
N LEU A 112 15.81 -0.12 15.50
CA LEU A 112 17.07 -0.87 15.63
C LEU A 112 18.28 -0.03 16.09
N ASP A 113 18.03 1.16 16.64
CA ASP A 113 19.11 2.09 17.03
C ASP A 113 20.01 1.53 18.15
N ASP A 114 19.44 0.75 19.09
CA ASP A 114 20.19 0.02 20.12
C ASP A 114 19.97 -1.50 20.01
N PRO A 115 20.90 -2.25 19.38
CA PRO A 115 20.75 -3.69 19.22
C PRO A 115 20.73 -4.46 20.55
N ARG A 116 21.17 -3.86 21.67
CA ARG A 116 21.13 -4.50 23.00
C ARG A 116 19.69 -4.74 23.47
N GLN A 117 18.75 -3.90 23.05
CA GLN A 117 17.34 -4.06 23.38
C GLN A 117 16.77 -5.34 22.76
N VAL A 118 17.01 -5.53 21.46
CA VAL A 118 16.60 -6.74 20.73
C VAL A 118 17.25 -7.98 21.33
N LEU A 119 18.55 -7.90 21.69
CA LEU A 119 19.24 -9.02 22.35
C LEU A 119 18.62 -9.38 23.70
N GLU A 120 18.16 -8.41 24.48
CA GLU A 120 17.50 -8.67 25.75
C GLU A 120 16.12 -9.31 25.55
N GLU A 121 15.35 -8.87 24.57
CA GLU A 121 14.08 -9.49 24.19
C GLU A 121 14.27 -10.96 23.76
N VAL A 122 15.28 -11.23 22.94
CA VAL A 122 15.64 -12.61 22.57
C VAL A 122 16.00 -13.46 23.80
N ARG A 123 16.70 -12.89 24.79
CA ARG A 123 17.00 -13.61 26.05
C ARG A 123 15.73 -13.91 26.84
N LEU A 124 14.80 -12.97 26.94
CA LEU A 124 13.53 -13.17 27.62
C LEU A 124 12.70 -14.26 26.95
N LEU A 125 12.57 -14.22 25.62
CA LEU A 125 11.84 -15.23 24.85
C LEU A 125 12.51 -16.60 24.95
N ARG A 126 13.84 -16.66 24.91
CA ARG A 126 14.60 -17.90 25.15
C ARG A 126 14.33 -18.46 26.53
N ALA A 127 14.33 -17.64 27.58
CA ALA A 127 14.05 -18.08 28.94
C ALA A 127 12.60 -18.61 29.10
N ILE A 128 11.63 -18.00 28.42
CA ILE A 128 10.25 -18.52 28.35
C ILE A 128 10.23 -19.86 27.63
N HIS A 129 10.87 -19.97 26.47
CA HIS A 129 10.92 -21.20 25.70
C HIS A 129 11.56 -22.35 26.49
N GLU A 130 12.72 -22.11 27.10
CA GLU A 130 13.47 -23.11 27.89
C GLU A 130 12.68 -23.57 29.12
N ARG A 131 11.85 -22.71 29.71
CA ARG A 131 10.97 -23.05 30.85
C ARG A 131 9.94 -24.14 30.51
N HIS A 132 9.43 -24.12 29.28
CA HIS A 132 8.38 -25.03 28.82
C HIS A 132 8.89 -26.12 27.87
N ALA A 133 10.11 -26.00 27.35
CA ALA A 133 10.69 -26.98 26.47
C ALA A 133 10.89 -28.32 27.19
N SER A 134 10.19 -29.36 26.73
CA SER A 134 10.59 -30.75 27.00
C SER A 134 11.84 -31.06 26.16
N ALA A 135 12.79 -31.87 26.68
CA ALA A 135 14.16 -32.09 26.19
C ALA A 135 14.33 -32.67 24.76
N GLY A 136 13.71 -32.07 23.75
CA GLY A 136 13.70 -32.56 22.38
C GLY A 136 13.52 -31.45 21.37
N LEU A 137 14.44 -30.49 21.32
CA LEU A 137 14.62 -29.68 20.11
C LEU A 137 15.11 -30.62 18.99
N ARG A 138 14.29 -30.84 17.96
CA ARG A 138 14.79 -31.39 16.70
C ARG A 138 15.61 -30.30 16.02
N GLU A 139 16.91 -30.51 15.93
CA GLU A 139 17.80 -29.69 15.14
C GLU A 139 17.33 -29.72 13.67
N VAL A 140 16.81 -28.59 13.18
CA VAL A 140 16.52 -28.42 11.76
C VAL A 140 17.83 -28.06 11.08
N SER A 141 18.45 -29.02 10.40
CA SER A 141 19.61 -28.76 9.56
C SER A 141 19.18 -27.91 8.37
N LEU A 142 19.48 -26.61 8.44
CA LEU A 142 19.38 -25.70 7.29
C LEU A 142 20.57 -25.98 6.37
N ALA A 143 20.45 -26.99 5.52
CA ALA A 143 21.42 -27.17 4.43
C ALA A 143 21.41 -25.90 3.57
N ALA A 144 22.55 -25.20 3.51
CA ALA A 144 22.69 -24.04 2.65
C ALA A 144 22.42 -24.48 1.19
N PRO A 145 21.58 -23.76 0.43
CA PRO A 145 21.42 -24.06 -0.98
C PRO A 145 22.77 -23.96 -1.67
N PRO A 146 23.04 -24.79 -2.70
CA PRO A 146 24.29 -24.71 -3.44
C PRO A 146 24.44 -23.30 -4.03
N PRO A 147 25.67 -22.76 -4.10
CA PRO A 147 25.90 -21.46 -4.71
C PRO A 147 25.42 -21.47 -6.17
N VAL A 148 24.53 -20.55 -6.50
CA VAL A 148 24.08 -20.32 -7.88
C VAL A 148 25.15 -19.47 -8.57
N GLU A 149 25.83 -20.02 -9.56
CA GLU A 149 26.68 -19.21 -10.45
C GLU A 149 25.79 -18.30 -11.30
N VAL A 150 25.92 -16.98 -11.12
CA VAL A 150 25.17 -15.99 -11.87
C VAL A 150 26.03 -15.47 -13.02
N ASP A 151 25.64 -15.76 -14.25
CA ASP A 151 26.18 -15.09 -15.45
C ASP A 151 25.63 -13.66 -15.52
N ALA A 152 26.44 -12.69 -15.08
CA ALA A 152 26.04 -11.29 -14.99
C ALA A 152 25.60 -10.69 -16.34
N PRO A 153 26.34 -10.86 -17.46
CA PRO A 153 25.88 -10.44 -18.78
C PRO A 153 24.54 -11.05 -19.20
N ALA A 154 24.34 -12.36 -18.98
CA ALA A 154 23.08 -13.01 -19.33
C ALA A 154 21.91 -12.48 -18.48
N LEU A 155 22.17 -12.23 -17.18
CA LEU A 155 21.20 -11.65 -16.26
C LEU A 155 20.82 -10.21 -16.67
N GLU A 156 21.79 -9.35 -16.99
CA GLU A 156 21.55 -7.99 -17.45
C GLU A 156 20.69 -7.96 -18.73
N ALA A 157 20.99 -8.87 -19.66
CA ALA A 157 20.20 -9.02 -20.88
C ALA A 157 18.76 -9.46 -20.59
N ALA A 158 18.56 -10.41 -19.67
CA ALA A 158 17.23 -10.85 -19.26
C ALA A 158 16.43 -9.73 -18.56
N GLN A 159 17.07 -9.00 -17.64
CA GLN A 159 16.46 -7.87 -16.93
C GLN A 159 16.06 -6.75 -17.89
N THR A 160 16.92 -6.43 -18.87
CA THR A 160 16.62 -5.42 -19.89
C THR A 160 15.41 -5.81 -20.75
N ARG A 161 15.31 -7.10 -21.14
CA ARG A 161 14.14 -7.60 -21.90
C ARG A 161 12.86 -7.56 -21.08
N ILE A 162 12.89 -8.01 -19.82
CA ILE A 162 11.73 -7.97 -18.92
C ILE A 162 11.29 -6.51 -18.69
N ALA A 163 12.23 -5.58 -18.48
CA ALA A 163 11.92 -4.17 -18.34
C ALA A 163 11.22 -3.61 -19.58
N ALA A 164 11.66 -3.99 -20.79
CA ALA A 164 11.00 -3.59 -22.03
C ALA A 164 9.56 -4.12 -22.11
N LEU A 165 9.33 -5.40 -21.81
CA LEU A 165 7.98 -6.01 -21.77
C LEU A 165 7.03 -5.28 -20.79
N LEU A 166 7.57 -4.80 -19.67
CA LEU A 166 6.80 -4.12 -18.64
C LEU A 166 6.51 -2.64 -18.94
N VAL A 167 7.37 -1.96 -19.71
CA VAL A 167 7.27 -0.50 -19.93
C VAL A 167 6.73 -0.16 -21.32
N ASP A 168 7.34 -0.67 -22.39
CA ASP A 168 6.97 -0.39 -23.79
C ASP A 168 7.00 -1.72 -24.55
N PRO A 169 5.89 -2.44 -24.75
CA PRO A 169 5.92 -3.62 -25.60
C PRO A 169 6.25 -3.11 -27.01
N PRO A 170 7.34 -3.57 -27.65
CA PRO A 170 7.45 -3.41 -29.09
C PRO A 170 6.20 -4.06 -29.68
N ASP A 171 5.49 -3.35 -30.57
CA ASP A 171 4.36 -3.92 -31.29
C ASP A 171 4.75 -5.32 -31.82
N GLY A 172 4.16 -6.38 -31.23
CA GLY A 172 4.39 -7.76 -31.66
C GLY A 172 5.61 -8.49 -31.09
N ALA A 173 6.28 -8.00 -30.04
CA ALA A 173 7.33 -8.80 -29.38
C ALA A 173 6.74 -10.05 -28.70
N SER A 174 7.03 -11.23 -29.25
CA SER A 174 6.71 -12.50 -28.60
C SER A 174 7.71 -12.80 -27.48
N PRO A 175 7.27 -13.37 -26.34
CA PRO A 175 8.17 -13.75 -25.25
C PRO A 175 9.23 -14.72 -25.74
N ALA A 176 10.49 -14.51 -25.33
CA ALA A 176 11.57 -15.46 -25.57
C ALA A 176 11.46 -16.67 -24.61
N PRO A 177 12.12 -17.80 -24.90
CA PRO A 177 12.22 -18.91 -23.96
C PRO A 177 12.82 -18.45 -22.62
N GLY A 178 12.10 -18.66 -21.52
CA GLY A 178 12.49 -18.22 -20.18
C GLY A 178 11.88 -16.87 -19.74
N ASP A 179 11.22 -16.15 -20.65
CA ASP A 179 10.49 -14.93 -20.26
C ASP A 179 9.20 -15.27 -19.51
N PRO A 180 8.69 -14.34 -18.67
CA PRO A 180 7.39 -14.50 -18.02
C PRO A 180 6.26 -14.69 -19.03
N SER A 181 5.22 -15.44 -18.65
CA SER A 181 4.08 -15.67 -19.53
C SER A 181 3.41 -14.33 -19.93
N PRO A 182 2.78 -14.24 -21.12
CA PRO A 182 2.06 -13.04 -21.53
C PRO A 182 1.03 -12.56 -20.50
N GLU A 183 0.42 -13.48 -19.76
CA GLU A 183 -0.53 -13.16 -18.71
C GLU A 183 0.16 -12.55 -17.47
N ALA A 184 1.31 -13.08 -17.07
CA ALA A 184 2.11 -12.51 -15.98
C ALA A 184 2.59 -11.09 -16.33
N VAL A 185 3.03 -10.88 -17.57
CA VAL A 185 3.40 -9.54 -18.08
C VAL A 185 2.20 -8.60 -18.02
N ARG A 186 1.01 -9.01 -18.53
CA ARG A 186 -0.21 -8.18 -18.46
C ARG A 186 -0.59 -7.81 -17.03
N ARG A 187 -0.53 -8.76 -16.09
CA ARG A 187 -0.84 -8.48 -14.67
C ARG A 187 0.13 -7.47 -14.07
N ALA A 188 1.42 -7.67 -14.28
CA ALA A 188 2.46 -6.76 -13.78
C ALA A 188 2.33 -5.36 -14.39
N ARG A 189 2.04 -5.25 -15.69
CA ARG A 189 1.74 -3.98 -16.35
C ARG A 189 0.56 -3.26 -15.73
N GLY A 190 -0.55 -3.97 -15.48
CA GLY A 190 -1.71 -3.38 -14.82
C GLY A 190 -1.41 -2.83 -13.42
N VAL A 191 -0.47 -3.44 -12.68
CA VAL A 191 0.03 -2.90 -11.40
C VAL A 191 0.82 -1.61 -11.62
N LEU A 192 1.73 -1.59 -12.60
CA LEU A 192 2.52 -0.40 -12.93
C LEU A 192 1.66 0.77 -13.45
N GLU A 193 0.61 0.49 -14.22
CA GLU A 193 -0.35 1.48 -14.71
C GLU A 193 -1.17 2.10 -13.58
N ARG A 194 -1.65 1.28 -12.64
CA ARG A 194 -2.28 1.79 -11.40
C ARG A 194 -1.32 2.67 -10.63
N LYS A 195 -0.06 2.24 -10.46
CA LYS A 195 0.94 3.04 -9.77
C LYS A 195 1.19 4.39 -10.46
N ARG A 196 1.18 4.44 -11.80
CA ARG A 196 1.26 5.71 -12.54
C ARG A 196 0.08 6.63 -12.26
N ALA A 197 -1.14 6.07 -12.19
CA ALA A 197 -2.33 6.83 -11.83
C ALA A 197 -2.22 7.38 -10.40
N ASP A 198 -1.77 6.56 -9.44
CA ASP A 198 -1.57 6.94 -8.03
C ASP A 198 -0.57 8.09 -7.88
N ASP A 199 0.50 8.10 -8.70
CA ASP A 199 1.50 9.17 -8.67
C ASP A 199 0.98 10.47 -9.34
N ALA A 200 0.13 10.35 -10.35
CA ALA A 200 -0.33 11.48 -11.19
C ALA A 200 -1.59 12.18 -10.65
N LEU A 201 -2.58 11.42 -10.19
CA LEU A 201 -3.87 11.94 -9.71
C LEU A 201 -3.73 12.97 -8.58
N PRO A 202 -2.81 12.83 -7.60
CA PRO A 202 -2.62 13.84 -6.56
C PRO A 202 -2.24 15.23 -7.08
N LEU A 203 -1.72 15.33 -8.31
CA LEU A 203 -1.42 16.62 -8.95
C LEU A 203 -2.66 17.31 -9.54
N LEU A 204 -3.76 16.56 -9.70
CA LEU A 204 -5.02 16.96 -10.32
C LEU A 204 -6.12 17.11 -9.27
N HIS A 205 -5.99 18.10 -8.39
CA HIS A 205 -6.84 18.29 -7.21
C HIS A 205 -8.35 18.29 -7.53
N GLY A 206 -8.76 18.90 -8.64
CA GLY A 206 -10.15 18.90 -9.08
C GLY A 206 -10.65 17.51 -9.45
N LEU A 207 -9.89 16.81 -10.29
CA LEU A 207 -10.22 15.45 -10.75
C LEU A 207 -10.08 14.39 -9.66
N ALA A 208 -9.04 14.46 -8.82
CA ALA A 208 -8.79 13.51 -7.73
C ALA A 208 -9.93 13.47 -6.70
N SER A 209 -10.66 14.57 -6.52
CA SER A 209 -11.88 14.59 -5.70
C SER A 209 -13.00 13.68 -6.24
N ARG A 210 -12.88 13.19 -7.48
CA ARG A 210 -13.83 12.37 -8.23
C ARG A 210 -13.23 10.99 -8.54
N ILE A 211 -12.82 10.32 -7.46
CA ILE A 211 -12.01 9.09 -7.44
C ILE A 211 -12.40 8.09 -8.54
N CYS A 212 -13.60 7.48 -8.48
CA CYS A 212 -13.92 6.39 -9.42
C CYS A 212 -13.93 6.82 -10.91
N PRO A 213 -14.57 7.93 -11.33
CA PRO A 213 -14.49 8.39 -12.71
C PRO A 213 -13.07 8.80 -13.16
N ALA A 214 -12.27 9.39 -12.26
CA ALA A 214 -10.93 9.88 -12.58
C ALA A 214 -9.93 8.74 -12.74
N GLU A 215 -10.00 7.71 -11.90
CA GLU A 215 -9.15 6.51 -11.98
C GLU A 215 -9.40 5.71 -13.26
N ALA A 216 -10.67 5.42 -13.58
CA ALA A 216 -11.01 4.67 -14.79
C ALA A 216 -10.53 5.39 -16.06
N LEU A 217 -10.70 6.71 -16.11
CA LEU A 217 -10.18 7.52 -17.20
C LEU A 217 -8.65 7.53 -17.20
N ALA A 218 -8.01 7.67 -16.03
CA ALA A 218 -6.56 7.74 -15.94
C ALA A 218 -5.92 6.46 -16.49
N LEU A 219 -6.42 5.29 -16.10
CA LEU A 219 -5.94 4.01 -16.63
C LEU A 219 -6.06 3.96 -18.17
N GLY A 220 -7.21 4.34 -18.72
CA GLY A 220 -7.41 4.37 -20.17
C GLY A 220 -6.50 5.36 -20.91
N GLN A 221 -6.11 6.47 -20.28
CA GLN A 221 -5.18 7.44 -20.88
C GLN A 221 -3.72 7.02 -20.78
N LEU A 222 -3.37 6.09 -19.90
CA LEU A 222 -1.99 5.71 -19.60
C LEU A 222 -1.55 4.38 -20.22
N ASP A 223 -2.49 3.48 -20.51
CA ASP A 223 -2.27 2.11 -21.00
C ASP A 223 -1.20 2.02 -22.12
N THR A 224 -1.34 2.82 -23.17
CA THR A 224 -0.42 2.83 -24.34
C THR A 224 0.49 4.05 -24.41
N ALA A 225 0.46 4.89 -23.37
CA ALA A 225 1.13 6.18 -23.45
C ALA A 225 2.58 6.10 -22.96
N PRO A 226 3.57 6.55 -23.77
CA PRO A 226 4.97 6.46 -23.40
C PRO A 226 5.23 7.27 -22.13
N ARG A 227 6.05 6.70 -21.24
CA ARG A 227 6.42 7.31 -19.97
C ARG A 227 7.72 8.10 -20.12
N PRO A 228 7.73 9.43 -19.92
CA PRO A 228 8.96 10.20 -20.07
C PRO A 228 9.93 9.92 -18.92
N ARG A 229 11.24 10.01 -19.19
CA ARG A 229 12.31 9.71 -18.23
C ARG A 229 12.36 10.67 -17.04
N ALA A 230 11.86 11.89 -17.21
CA ALA A 230 11.85 12.92 -16.18
C ALA A 230 10.43 13.43 -15.97
N MET A 231 10.08 13.71 -14.71
CA MET A 231 8.78 14.28 -14.32
C MET A 231 7.58 13.49 -14.87
N ALA A 232 7.69 12.16 -14.88
CA ALA A 232 6.70 11.25 -15.44
C ALA A 232 5.28 11.48 -14.88
N ALA A 233 5.15 11.66 -13.56
CA ALA A 233 3.87 11.93 -12.92
C ALA A 233 3.20 13.21 -13.44
N VAL A 234 3.99 14.25 -13.74
CA VAL A 234 3.46 15.51 -14.29
C VAL A 234 2.99 15.33 -15.73
N ALA A 235 3.76 14.62 -16.56
CA ALA A 235 3.37 14.34 -17.94
C ALA A 235 2.09 13.47 -18.00
N ASP A 236 2.03 12.45 -17.15
CA ASP A 236 0.87 11.60 -16.99
C ASP A 236 -0.34 12.42 -16.50
N ALA A 237 -0.17 13.30 -15.51
CA ALA A 237 -1.22 14.20 -15.04
C ALA A 237 -1.74 15.14 -16.13
N MET A 238 -0.86 15.72 -16.95
CA MET A 238 -1.26 16.56 -18.09
C MET A 238 -2.09 15.75 -19.12
N ARG A 239 -1.71 14.49 -19.38
CA ARG A 239 -2.45 13.60 -20.29
C ARG A 239 -3.83 13.26 -19.76
N ILE A 240 -3.92 12.89 -18.49
CA ILE A 240 -5.19 12.60 -17.80
C ILE A 240 -6.11 13.82 -17.85
N ALA A 241 -5.60 15.00 -17.49
CA ALA A 241 -6.38 16.25 -17.55
C ALA A 241 -6.89 16.53 -18.97
N LYS A 242 -6.05 16.32 -19.99
CA LYS A 242 -6.46 16.51 -21.39
C LYS A 242 -7.60 15.56 -21.79
N GLY A 243 -7.49 14.26 -21.49
CA GLY A 243 -8.55 13.28 -21.77
C GLY A 243 -9.83 13.57 -21.01
N ALA A 244 -9.74 14.10 -19.78
CA ALA A 244 -10.90 14.42 -18.95
C ALA A 244 -11.74 15.59 -19.49
N ARG A 245 -11.19 16.40 -20.40
CA ARG A 245 -11.91 17.53 -21.02
C ARG A 245 -13.07 17.09 -21.89
N GLU A 246 -12.99 15.90 -22.46
CA GLU A 246 -14.02 15.35 -23.34
C GLU A 246 -15.21 14.78 -22.55
N GLN A 247 -15.03 14.53 -21.25
CA GLN A 247 -16.09 14.00 -20.41
C GLN A 247 -16.91 15.13 -19.78
N ALA A 248 -18.19 15.23 -20.12
CA ALA A 248 -19.08 16.29 -19.62
C ALA A 248 -19.03 16.49 -18.10
N ARG A 249 -18.93 15.40 -17.32
CA ARG A 249 -18.88 15.43 -15.84
C ARG A 249 -17.54 15.90 -15.27
N LEU A 250 -16.44 15.72 -16.00
CA LEU A 250 -15.08 16.02 -15.53
C LEU A 250 -14.48 17.27 -16.18
N SER A 251 -15.03 17.69 -17.31
CA SER A 251 -14.44 18.71 -18.20
C SER A 251 -14.09 20.02 -17.49
N ARG A 252 -14.93 20.49 -16.57
CA ARG A 252 -14.65 21.70 -15.79
C ARG A 252 -13.40 21.55 -14.92
N PHE A 253 -13.32 20.46 -14.15
CA PHE A 253 -12.20 20.18 -13.25
C PHE A 253 -10.92 19.95 -14.04
N ALA A 254 -11.03 19.22 -15.14
CA ALA A 254 -9.95 18.97 -16.08
C ALA A 254 -9.31 20.26 -16.61
N VAL A 255 -10.12 21.22 -17.06
CA VAL A 255 -9.65 22.52 -17.56
C VAL A 255 -8.91 23.31 -16.48
N GLU A 256 -9.40 23.25 -15.23
CA GLU A 256 -8.80 23.96 -14.11
C GLU A 256 -7.48 23.34 -13.67
N ASP A 257 -7.43 22.02 -13.52
CA ASP A 257 -6.22 21.29 -13.17
C ASP A 257 -5.15 21.43 -14.27
N GLU A 258 -5.53 21.35 -15.56
CA GLU A 258 -4.62 21.61 -16.68
C GLU A 258 -4.03 23.02 -16.61
N LEU A 259 -4.86 24.02 -16.30
CA LEU A 259 -4.42 25.41 -16.17
C LEU A 259 -3.42 25.59 -14.99
N VAL A 260 -3.64 24.89 -13.87
CA VAL A 260 -2.72 24.88 -12.73
C VAL A 260 -1.40 24.19 -13.10
N LEU A 261 -1.45 23.03 -13.77
CA LEU A 261 -0.25 22.34 -14.24
C LEU A 261 0.55 23.20 -15.20
N ARG A 262 -0.10 23.86 -16.18
CA ARG A 262 0.55 24.79 -17.11
C ARG A 262 1.16 26.00 -16.42
N ALA A 263 0.61 26.45 -15.29
CA ALA A 263 1.20 27.52 -14.50
C ALA A 263 2.48 27.05 -13.78
N ARG A 264 2.54 25.80 -13.35
CA ARG A 264 3.70 25.21 -12.65
C ARG A 264 4.79 24.72 -13.60
N PHE A 265 4.41 24.18 -14.76
CA PHE A 265 5.29 23.45 -15.66
C PHE A 265 5.18 23.93 -17.12
N SER A 266 6.30 23.86 -17.84
CA SER A 266 6.41 24.13 -19.28
C SER A 266 6.71 22.85 -20.03
N GLY A 267 6.15 22.70 -21.24
CA GLY A 267 6.27 21.49 -22.06
C GLY A 267 5.27 20.43 -21.62
N GLU A 268 4.52 19.87 -22.58
CA GLU A 268 3.52 18.81 -22.29
C GLU A 268 4.16 17.42 -22.29
N ALA A 269 5.00 17.12 -23.30
CA ALA A 269 5.65 15.81 -23.43
C ALA A 269 6.92 15.66 -22.55
N ALA A 270 7.58 16.78 -22.25
CA ALA A 270 8.78 16.85 -21.42
C ALA A 270 8.64 18.02 -20.43
N PRO A 271 7.84 17.86 -19.37
CA PRO A 271 7.56 18.94 -18.45
C PRO A 271 8.81 19.36 -17.67
N ALA A 272 8.98 20.67 -17.52
CA ALA A 272 10.02 21.27 -16.69
C ALA A 272 9.41 22.34 -15.77
N PRO A 273 9.91 22.54 -14.54
CA PRO A 273 9.37 23.55 -13.64
C PRO A 273 9.55 24.98 -14.19
N ARG A 274 8.46 25.76 -14.23
CA ARG A 274 8.53 27.17 -14.60
C ARG A 274 9.14 27.99 -13.47
N ARG A 275 10.21 28.72 -13.75
CA ARG A 275 10.82 29.67 -12.79
C ARG A 275 10.29 31.09 -12.94
N MET A 276 9.86 31.46 -14.14
CA MET A 276 9.29 32.77 -14.45
C MET A 276 7.80 32.84 -14.03
N PRO A 277 7.27 34.05 -13.76
CA PRO A 277 5.87 34.21 -13.41
C PRO A 277 4.97 33.77 -14.56
N PHE A 278 3.75 33.37 -14.22
CA PHE A 278 2.75 32.92 -15.17
C PHE A 278 1.41 33.60 -14.90
N LEU A 279 0.75 34.03 -15.97
CA LEU A 279 -0.66 34.41 -15.97
C LEU A 279 -1.32 33.70 -17.15
N GLY A 280 -2.31 32.87 -16.86
CA GLY A 280 -3.04 32.10 -17.86
C GLY A 280 -4.54 32.21 -17.68
N ARG A 281 -5.26 31.97 -18.77
CA ARG A 281 -6.72 31.95 -18.82
C ARG A 281 -7.18 30.70 -19.57
N ALA A 282 -8.23 30.06 -19.09
CA ALA A 282 -8.95 29.00 -19.78
C ALA A 282 -10.45 29.27 -19.80
N ARG A 283 -11.15 28.88 -20.87
CA ARG A 283 -12.61 28.95 -20.96
C ARG A 283 -13.22 27.71 -20.33
N LEU A 284 -14.23 27.90 -19.47
CA LEU A 284 -14.90 26.78 -18.80
C LEU A 284 -16.04 26.21 -19.65
N PRO A 285 -16.33 24.89 -19.53
CA PRO A 285 -17.55 24.30 -20.08
C PRO A 285 -18.78 24.97 -19.47
N GLY A 286 -19.81 25.25 -20.27
CA GLY A 286 -21.02 25.97 -19.80
C GLY A 286 -20.88 27.49 -19.69
N GLY A 287 -19.72 28.05 -20.06
CA GLY A 287 -19.49 29.50 -20.10
C GLY A 287 -18.57 30.00 -18.99
N GLY A 288 -17.98 31.18 -19.24
CA GLY A 288 -17.04 31.82 -18.33
C GLY A 288 -15.58 31.45 -18.51
N SER A 289 -14.76 31.84 -17.54
CA SER A 289 -13.31 31.63 -17.60
C SER A 289 -12.69 31.38 -16.24
N ALA A 290 -11.71 30.48 -16.20
CA ALA A 290 -10.77 30.32 -15.11
C ALA A 290 -9.48 31.06 -15.45
N TRP A 291 -8.82 31.56 -14.43
CA TRP A 291 -7.54 32.25 -14.52
C TRP A 291 -6.60 31.69 -13.47
N ALA A 292 -5.33 31.52 -13.85
CA ALA A 292 -4.29 31.10 -12.94
C ALA A 292 -3.14 32.10 -12.96
N TRP A 293 -2.65 32.45 -11.78
CA TRP A 293 -1.46 33.26 -11.60
C TRP A 293 -0.47 32.57 -10.69
N LYS A 294 0.80 32.62 -11.07
CA LYS A 294 1.93 32.12 -10.31
C LYS A 294 3.02 33.19 -10.27
N PRO A 295 3.53 33.59 -9.11
CA PRO A 295 4.70 34.46 -9.03
C PRO A 295 5.99 33.72 -9.44
N PRO A 296 7.13 34.44 -9.57
CA PRO A 296 8.42 33.80 -9.89
C PRO A 296 8.81 32.74 -8.84
N GLY A 297 9.51 31.69 -9.28
CA GLY A 297 10.02 30.59 -8.44
C GLY A 297 9.44 29.23 -8.82
N ALA A 298 10.26 28.18 -8.81
CA ALA A 298 9.84 26.83 -9.20
C ALA A 298 8.71 26.29 -8.31
N GLY A 299 8.83 26.46 -6.99
CA GLY A 299 7.86 26.02 -5.98
C GLY A 299 6.77 27.04 -5.64
N ALA A 300 6.69 28.18 -6.34
CA ALA A 300 5.76 29.23 -5.99
C ALA A 300 4.28 28.78 -6.13
N PRO A 301 3.38 29.18 -5.21
CA PRO A 301 1.99 28.75 -5.22
C PRO A 301 1.24 29.33 -6.42
N VAL A 302 0.33 28.53 -6.98
CA VAL A 302 -0.59 28.97 -8.04
C VAL A 302 -1.90 29.40 -7.40
N ARG A 303 -2.36 30.60 -7.73
CA ARG A 303 -3.70 31.11 -7.38
C ARG A 303 -4.63 30.90 -8.56
N LEU A 304 -5.76 30.25 -8.33
CA LEU A 304 -6.80 30.00 -9.32
C LEU A 304 -8.06 30.81 -8.96
N TRP A 305 -8.67 31.49 -9.93
CA TRP A 305 -9.96 32.16 -9.75
C TRP A 305 -10.84 32.02 -10.98
N ARG A 306 -12.15 32.22 -10.80
CA ARG A 306 -13.17 32.06 -11.84
C ARG A 306 -13.89 33.38 -12.09
N ARG A 307 -14.33 33.61 -13.33
CA ARG A 307 -15.20 34.74 -13.70
C ARG A 307 -16.33 34.26 -14.62
N GLY A 308 -17.55 34.32 -14.09
CA GLY A 308 -18.89 34.29 -14.71
C GLY A 308 -19.17 33.34 -15.87
N GLY A 309 -20.06 32.35 -15.66
CA GLY A 309 -20.90 31.70 -16.68
C GLY A 309 -22.34 31.62 -16.14
N GLY A 310 -23.31 32.15 -16.87
CA GLY A 310 -24.70 32.34 -16.40
C GLY A 310 -25.47 31.03 -16.17
N ALA A 311 -26.44 31.14 -15.26
CA ALA A 311 -27.48 30.19 -14.84
C ALA A 311 -27.58 28.83 -15.57
N VAL A 312 -27.39 27.76 -14.80
CA VAL A 312 -28.08 26.48 -15.04
C VAL A 312 -29.08 26.31 -13.89
N THR A 313 -30.32 26.07 -14.28
CA THR A 313 -31.54 25.99 -13.48
C THR A 313 -31.40 25.12 -12.23
N SER A 314 -31.72 25.71 -11.09
CA SER A 314 -32.06 25.01 -9.85
C SER A 314 -33.38 24.26 -10.06
N PRO A 315 -33.49 22.94 -9.82
CA PRO A 315 -34.68 22.42 -9.19
C PRO A 315 -34.57 22.70 -7.68
N GLU A 316 -35.71 22.75 -7.00
CA GLU A 316 -35.85 22.78 -5.53
C GLU A 316 -35.70 24.15 -4.85
N LYS A 317 -36.74 24.97 -5.07
CA LYS A 317 -37.40 25.69 -3.98
C LYS A 317 -38.42 24.75 -3.33
N GLU A 318 -38.13 24.27 -2.13
CA GLU A 318 -39.03 23.83 -1.03
C GLU A 318 -38.08 23.08 -0.06
N GLU A 319 -37.82 23.48 1.18
CA GLU A 319 -38.73 23.98 2.20
C GLU A 319 -38.08 25.08 3.06
N ARG A 320 -38.94 26.01 3.49
CA ARG A 320 -38.71 26.91 4.62
C ARG A 320 -39.16 26.21 5.90
N ARG A 321 -38.29 26.08 6.90
CA ARG A 321 -38.46 26.59 8.27
C ARG A 321 -37.25 26.25 9.13
#